data_AF-A0A652L744-F1
#
_entry.id   AF-A0A652L744-F1
#
_cell.length_a   1.000
_cell.length_b   1.000
_cell.length_c   1.000
_cell.angle_alpha   90.00
_cell.angle_beta   90.00
_cell.angle_gamma   90.00
#
_symmetry.space_group_name_H-M   'P 1'
#
loop_
_entity.id
_entity.type
_entity.pdbx_description
1 polymer ?
#
loop_
_entity_poly.entity_id
_entity_poly.type
_entity_poly.pdbx_seq_one_letter_code
_entity_poly.pdbx_strand_id
1 'polypeptide(L)'
;MEPALIGVRLASAAIGPLLKKLLVSDGPGAGLTPRSEKIRLSSLVSFRGERRTLTEKDVRKLAGTLVGRSVEGPGERSFPADETEAVTDALAASLLALGDLDMDDVQAVRLGHTALARRLRATAPAPDGLSTDSARYLESLTEWACLHILEFFTQRSTFVARTLVEQSRGQGELIAKMDEVIRRVPRADGRDAEFERRYLAHLAKKHGRLTIYGVDLRDAPEKWPLDVAYLSLEATGGPGASRRPGDTRSVPPRTGPRNEDTGTAAPAPDRAEALLASWNYQADGRADRILAHHDRVLLRGAAGSGKTTLIQWLAVSATHEDPSDDMAYLRGRIPFVLPLRALTRH
;
A
#
# COMPACT_ATOMS: atom_id res chain seq x y z
N MET A 1 6.49 -37.52 -3.36
CA MET A 1 6.01 -37.68 -1.97
C MET A 1 6.88 -38.80 -1.40
N GLU A 2 8.00 -38.44 -0.76
CA GLU A 2 9.08 -39.40 -0.48
C GLU A 2 8.83 -40.21 0.81
N PRO A 3 9.06 -41.53 0.79
CA PRO A 3 8.85 -42.42 1.95
C PRO A 3 9.79 -42.14 3.14
N ALA A 4 10.92 -41.45 2.93
CA ALA A 4 11.86 -41.06 3.99
C ALA A 4 11.26 -40.06 5.00
N LEU A 5 10.26 -39.27 4.60
CA LEU A 5 9.61 -38.26 5.46
C LEU A 5 8.66 -38.88 6.50
N ILE A 6 8.25 -40.14 6.36
CA ILE A 6 7.25 -40.77 7.23
C ILE A 6 7.91 -41.36 8.49
N GLY A 7 9.12 -41.91 8.38
CA GLY A 7 9.87 -42.46 9.53
C GLY A 7 10.29 -41.39 10.55
N VAL A 8 10.70 -40.21 10.07
CA VAL A 8 11.12 -39.08 10.93
C VAL A 8 9.94 -38.48 11.72
N ARG A 9 8.72 -38.53 11.19
CA ARG A 9 7.53 -37.94 11.85
C ARG A 9 7.01 -38.78 13.02
N LEU A 10 7.22 -40.11 13.04
CA LEU A 10 6.77 -40.98 14.13
C LEU A 10 7.70 -40.95 15.36
N ALA A 11 8.99 -40.62 15.19
CA ALA A 11 9.93 -40.36 16.29
C ALA A 11 9.73 -38.98 16.95
N SER A 12 8.89 -38.11 16.36
CA SER A 12 8.76 -36.68 16.66
C SER A 12 8.36 -36.35 18.11
N ALA A 13 7.47 -37.14 18.73
CA ALA A 13 6.97 -36.85 20.08
C ALA A 13 8.03 -37.00 21.19
N ALA A 14 9.03 -37.86 20.98
CA ALA A 14 10.03 -38.19 22.00
C ALA A 14 11.28 -37.31 21.92
N ILE A 15 11.43 -36.54 20.83
CA ILE A 15 12.64 -35.76 20.54
C ILE A 15 12.52 -34.30 21.02
N GLY A 16 11.33 -33.69 20.96
CA GLY A 16 11.12 -32.32 21.45
C GLY A 16 11.70 -32.07 22.84
N PRO A 17 11.42 -32.92 23.86
CA PRO A 17 11.99 -32.78 25.19
C PRO A 17 13.52 -32.87 25.25
N LEU A 18 14.17 -33.59 24.31
CA LEU A 18 15.61 -33.70 24.22
C LEU A 18 16.23 -32.41 23.68
N LEU A 19 15.65 -31.83 22.62
CA LEU A 19 16.09 -30.55 22.07
C LEU A 19 15.89 -29.39 23.03
N LYS A 20 14.84 -29.44 23.87
CA LYS A 20 14.64 -28.46 24.95
C LYS A 20 15.84 -28.36 25.89
N LYS A 21 16.58 -29.46 26.12
CA LYS A 21 17.77 -29.45 27.00
C LYS A 21 18.91 -28.61 26.44
N LEU A 22 18.94 -28.35 25.13
CA LEU A 22 19.93 -27.48 24.48
C LEU A 22 19.73 -26.00 24.82
N LEU A 23 18.60 -25.62 25.43
CA LEU A 23 18.24 -24.23 25.67
C LEU A 23 18.10 -23.93 27.17
N VAL A 24 18.53 -22.74 27.57
CA VAL A 24 18.42 -22.22 28.94
C VAL A 24 17.04 -21.60 29.17
N SER A 25 16.45 -21.78 30.35
CA SER A 25 15.20 -21.07 30.72
C SER A 25 15.54 -19.77 31.47
N ASP A 26 15.04 -18.63 30.98
CA ASP A 26 15.24 -17.31 31.62
C ASP A 26 13.92 -16.74 32.18
N GLY A 27 14.06 -15.81 33.13
CA GLY A 27 12.94 -15.10 33.76
C GLY A 27 12.31 -14.03 32.85
N PRO A 28 11.09 -13.55 33.15
CA PRO A 28 10.33 -12.66 32.28
C PRO A 28 11.01 -11.29 32.04
N GLY A 29 10.92 -10.77 30.82
CA GLY A 29 11.41 -9.43 30.45
C GLY A 29 12.05 -9.37 29.05
N ALA A 30 12.17 -8.16 28.49
CA ALA A 30 12.77 -7.92 27.17
C ALA A 30 14.31 -7.83 27.16
N GLY A 31 14.96 -7.91 28.34
CA GLY A 31 16.42 -7.91 28.45
C GLY A 31 17.08 -6.66 27.86
N LEU A 32 16.62 -5.45 28.23
CA LEU A 32 17.14 -4.18 27.69
C LEU A 32 18.33 -3.59 28.45
N THR A 33 18.89 -4.32 29.41
CA THR A 33 20.06 -3.87 30.17
C THR A 33 21.33 -3.83 29.29
N PRO A 34 22.33 -2.98 29.59
CA PRO A 34 23.52 -2.81 28.75
C PRO A 34 24.39 -4.06 28.56
N ARG A 35 24.26 -5.07 29.44
CA ARG A 35 24.87 -6.41 29.24
C ARG A 35 24.17 -7.25 28.15
N SER A 36 23.03 -6.76 27.66
CA SER A 36 21.98 -7.48 26.93
C SER A 36 21.65 -6.83 25.58
N GLU A 37 22.32 -5.74 25.22
CA GLU A 37 22.10 -5.01 23.97
C GLU A 37 22.41 -5.88 22.72
N LYS A 38 23.18 -6.96 22.91
CA LYS A 38 23.39 -8.03 21.95
C LYS A 38 23.24 -9.40 22.62
N ILE A 39 22.04 -9.77 23.09
CA ILE A 39 21.78 -11.16 23.52
C ILE A 39 21.92 -12.05 22.29
N ARG A 40 23.04 -12.76 22.19
CA ARG A 40 23.35 -13.76 21.17
C ARG A 40 22.71 -15.11 21.50
N LEU A 41 22.45 -15.93 20.50
CA LEU A 41 22.06 -17.34 20.68
C LEU A 41 23.00 -18.10 21.63
N SER A 42 24.28 -17.71 21.69
CA SER A 42 25.28 -18.24 22.63
C SER A 42 24.89 -18.15 24.11
N SER A 43 24.02 -17.21 24.49
CA SER A 43 23.50 -17.06 25.87
C SER A 43 22.22 -17.85 26.12
N LEU A 44 21.53 -18.25 25.03
CA LEU A 44 20.28 -18.99 25.08
C LEU A 44 20.49 -20.51 25.03
N VAL A 45 21.69 -20.95 24.62
CA VAL A 45 22.07 -22.36 24.61
C VAL A 45 22.68 -22.79 25.94
N SER A 46 22.39 -24.01 26.37
CA SER A 46 22.85 -24.57 27.65
C SER A 46 24.31 -25.06 27.61
N PHE A 47 24.97 -25.04 26.46
CA PHE A 47 26.34 -25.51 26.29
C PHE A 47 27.39 -24.41 26.07
N ARG A 48 26.97 -23.14 25.96
CA ARG A 48 27.81 -21.94 25.85
C ARG A 48 27.30 -20.84 26.79
N GLY A 49 28.10 -19.79 27.01
CA GLY A 49 27.70 -18.63 27.81
C GLY A 49 27.74 -18.83 29.34
N GLU A 50 27.19 -17.86 30.09
CA GLU A 50 27.25 -17.80 31.56
C GLU A 50 26.42 -18.90 32.26
N ARG A 51 25.44 -19.50 31.56
CA ARG A 51 24.54 -20.54 32.08
C ARG A 51 24.80 -21.92 31.45
N ARG A 52 26.08 -22.29 31.34
CA ARG A 52 26.50 -23.59 30.78
C ARG A 52 26.14 -24.74 31.73
N THR A 53 25.12 -25.52 31.38
CA THR A 53 24.71 -26.75 32.09
C THR A 53 25.00 -28.03 31.30
N LEU A 54 25.21 -27.94 29.98
CA LEU A 54 25.60 -29.04 29.11
C LEU A 54 27.05 -28.89 28.63
N THR A 55 27.75 -30.01 28.49
CA THR A 55 29.06 -30.10 27.83
C THR A 55 28.91 -30.48 26.35
N GLU A 56 29.97 -30.32 25.56
CA GLU A 56 29.97 -30.77 24.15
C GLU A 56 29.72 -32.29 24.05
N LYS A 57 30.20 -33.06 25.03
CA LYS A 57 29.93 -34.50 25.15
C LYS A 57 28.44 -34.79 25.36
N ASP A 58 27.74 -33.95 26.12
CA ASP A 58 26.30 -34.09 26.32
C ASP A 58 25.51 -33.77 25.05
N VAL A 59 25.97 -32.78 24.26
CA VAL A 59 25.37 -32.48 22.95
C VAL A 59 25.60 -33.63 21.96
N ARG A 60 26.80 -34.24 21.94
CA ARG A 60 27.06 -35.47 21.15
C ARG A 60 26.16 -36.62 21.60
N LYS A 61 26.00 -36.84 22.90
CA LYS A 61 25.10 -37.87 23.44
C LYS A 61 23.63 -37.62 23.05
N LEU A 62 23.20 -36.36 23.08
CA LEU A 62 21.89 -35.95 22.59
C LEU A 62 21.75 -36.29 21.10
N ALA A 63 22.68 -35.85 20.25
CA ALA A 63 22.68 -36.15 18.82
C ALA A 63 22.61 -37.66 18.55
N GLY A 64 23.40 -38.48 19.28
CA GLY A 64 23.35 -39.94 19.13
C GLY A 64 22.01 -40.54 19.55
N THR A 65 21.37 -39.96 20.57
CA THR A 65 20.00 -40.35 20.97
C THR A 65 18.98 -39.97 19.89
N LEU A 66 19.16 -38.84 19.18
CA LEU A 66 18.30 -38.41 18.08
C LEU A 66 18.42 -39.34 16.89
N VAL A 67 19.66 -39.61 16.46
CA VAL A 67 19.95 -40.51 15.34
C VAL A 67 19.43 -41.91 15.66
N GLY A 68 19.81 -42.47 16.81
CA GLY A 68 19.37 -43.81 17.24
C GLY A 68 17.84 -43.97 17.24
N ARG A 69 17.10 -43.05 17.87
CA ARG A 69 15.63 -43.13 17.93
C ARG A 69 14.93 -43.01 16.58
N SER A 70 15.53 -42.33 15.61
CA SER A 70 14.96 -42.21 14.27
C SER A 70 15.27 -43.42 13.39
N VAL A 71 16.40 -44.10 13.62
CA VAL A 71 16.81 -45.32 12.90
C VAL A 71 16.08 -46.56 13.46
N GLU A 72 15.67 -46.54 14.73
CA GLU A 72 14.86 -47.59 15.38
C GLU A 72 13.37 -47.59 14.98
N GLY A 73 12.93 -46.63 14.15
CA GLY A 73 11.54 -46.54 13.69
C GLY A 73 11.15 -47.67 12.71
N PRO A 74 9.85 -47.99 12.57
CA PRO A 74 9.39 -48.99 11.61
C PRO A 74 9.59 -48.47 10.17
N GLY A 75 10.65 -48.93 9.50
CA GLY A 75 11.01 -48.56 8.14
C GLY A 75 12.33 -49.18 7.67
N GLU A 76 12.61 -49.07 6.37
CA GLU A 76 13.93 -49.36 5.80
C GLU A 76 14.96 -48.34 6.31
N ARG A 77 16.18 -48.79 6.62
CA ARG A 77 17.22 -47.89 7.14
C ARG A 77 17.51 -46.79 6.12
N SER A 78 17.48 -45.54 6.59
CA SER A 78 17.66 -44.38 5.73
C SER A 78 19.11 -44.17 5.26
N PHE A 79 20.09 -44.82 5.88
CA PHE A 79 21.52 -44.72 5.53
C PHE A 79 22.34 -45.93 6.06
N PRO A 80 23.60 -46.13 5.62
CA PRO A 80 24.45 -47.25 6.02
C PRO A 80 24.77 -47.32 7.53
N ALA A 81 24.86 -48.53 8.08
CA ALA A 81 25.04 -48.75 9.53
C ALA A 81 26.38 -48.22 10.06
N ASP A 82 27.43 -48.37 9.26
CA ASP A 82 28.81 -47.96 9.51
C ASP A 82 28.99 -46.44 9.57
N GLU A 83 28.07 -45.68 8.96
CA GLU A 83 28.12 -44.21 8.96
C GLU A 83 27.38 -43.58 10.15
N THR A 84 26.76 -44.36 11.04
CA THR A 84 25.96 -43.86 12.18
C THR A 84 26.74 -42.93 13.11
N GLU A 85 28.00 -43.26 13.40
CA GLU A 85 28.86 -42.42 14.25
C GLU A 85 29.22 -41.10 13.55
N ALA A 86 29.57 -41.16 12.26
CA ALA A 86 29.88 -39.97 11.47
C ALA A 86 28.68 -39.02 11.36
N VAL A 87 27.47 -39.54 11.13
CA VAL A 87 26.22 -38.76 11.11
C VAL A 87 25.93 -38.13 12.47
N THR A 88 26.14 -38.87 13.56
CA THR A 88 25.97 -38.36 14.93
C THR A 88 26.90 -37.18 15.21
N ASP A 89 28.14 -37.28 14.76
CA ASP A 89 29.17 -36.27 14.98
C ASP A 89 28.91 -35.00 14.17
N ALA A 90 28.50 -35.17 12.91
CA ALA A 90 28.11 -34.08 12.05
C ALA A 90 26.87 -33.34 12.58
N LEU A 91 25.88 -34.07 13.12
CA LEU A 91 24.71 -33.47 13.75
C LEU A 91 25.10 -32.73 15.04
N ALA A 92 25.95 -33.33 15.88
CA ALA A 92 26.43 -32.69 17.10
C ALA A 92 27.17 -31.39 16.79
N ALA A 93 28.05 -31.39 15.79
CA ALA A 93 28.77 -30.20 15.34
C ALA A 93 27.81 -29.11 14.81
N SER A 94 26.80 -29.51 14.04
CA SER A 94 25.75 -28.60 13.53
C SER A 94 24.93 -27.98 14.67
N LEU A 95 24.59 -28.75 15.70
CA LEU A 95 23.86 -28.25 16.88
C LEU A 95 24.73 -27.33 17.74
N LEU A 96 26.02 -27.63 17.90
CA LEU A 96 26.98 -26.80 18.61
C LEU A 96 27.16 -25.44 17.92
N ALA A 97 27.13 -25.40 16.58
CA ALA A 97 27.24 -24.17 15.80
C ALA A 97 26.12 -23.15 16.11
N LEU A 98 25.00 -23.56 16.71
CA LEU A 98 23.94 -22.65 17.17
C LEU A 98 24.47 -21.63 18.19
N GLY A 99 25.42 -22.04 19.03
CA GLY A 99 26.06 -21.18 20.01
C GLY A 99 27.06 -20.18 19.42
N ASP A 100 27.41 -20.31 18.13
CA ASP A 100 28.40 -19.45 17.46
C ASP A 100 27.75 -18.43 16.51
N LEU A 101 26.45 -18.54 16.27
CA LEU A 101 25.71 -17.62 15.44
C LEU A 101 25.57 -16.23 16.11
N ASP A 102 26.02 -15.19 15.40
CA ASP A 102 25.78 -13.79 15.78
C ASP A 102 24.37 -13.34 15.38
N MET A 103 23.38 -13.88 16.09
CA MET A 103 21.98 -13.46 16.00
C MET A 103 21.26 -13.73 17.32
N ASP A 104 20.04 -13.22 17.44
CA ASP A 104 19.13 -13.52 18.55
C ASP A 104 17.98 -14.47 18.16
N ASP A 105 17.14 -14.80 19.14
CA ASP A 105 15.97 -15.65 18.99
C ASP A 105 14.90 -15.07 18.05
N VAL A 106 14.65 -13.76 18.10
CA VAL A 106 13.70 -13.07 17.21
C VAL A 106 14.19 -13.12 15.76
N GLN A 107 15.48 -12.88 15.54
CA GLN A 107 16.13 -13.00 14.24
C GLN A 107 16.10 -14.44 13.72
N ALA A 108 16.35 -15.43 14.58
CA ALA A 108 16.27 -16.85 14.21
C ALA A 108 14.84 -17.25 13.79
N VAL A 109 13.81 -16.78 14.52
CA VAL A 109 12.40 -17.04 14.17
C VAL A 109 12.02 -16.35 12.85
N ARG A 110 12.44 -15.09 12.63
CA ARG A 110 12.22 -14.39 11.35
C ARG A 110 12.91 -15.07 10.16
N LEU A 111 14.08 -15.67 10.39
CA LEU A 111 14.84 -16.39 9.37
C LEU A 111 14.14 -17.70 8.94
N GLY A 112 13.49 -18.39 9.86
CA GLY A 112 12.80 -19.65 9.63
C GLY A 112 13.72 -20.88 9.66
N HIS A 113 13.13 -22.05 9.91
CA HIS A 113 13.88 -23.27 10.26
C HIS A 113 14.80 -23.79 9.13
N THR A 114 14.34 -23.78 7.87
CA THR A 114 15.13 -24.27 6.73
C THR A 114 16.36 -23.40 6.47
N ALA A 115 16.22 -22.08 6.58
CA ALA A 115 17.35 -21.17 6.41
C ALA A 115 18.30 -21.20 7.61
N LEU A 116 17.77 -21.36 8.83
CA LEU A 116 18.58 -21.58 10.03
C LEU A 116 19.41 -22.87 9.91
N ALA A 117 18.81 -23.99 9.49
CA ALA A 117 19.51 -25.26 9.33
C ALA A 117 20.63 -25.20 8.27
N ARG A 118 20.41 -24.50 7.16
CA ARG A 118 21.45 -24.22 6.17
C ARG A 118 22.60 -23.41 6.77
N ARG A 119 22.29 -22.41 7.59
CA ARG A 119 23.30 -21.57 8.25
C ARG A 119 24.11 -22.34 9.31
N LEU A 120 23.46 -23.23 10.06
CA LEU A 120 24.15 -24.12 11.01
C LEU A 120 25.14 -25.03 10.30
N ARG A 121 24.70 -25.71 9.23
CA ARG A 121 25.56 -26.59 8.42
C ARG A 121 26.73 -25.85 7.78
N ALA A 122 26.51 -24.62 7.32
CA ALA A 122 27.57 -23.78 6.75
C ALA A 122 28.59 -23.29 7.79
N THR A 123 28.20 -23.25 9.07
CA THR A 123 29.06 -22.82 10.18
C THR A 123 29.80 -24.01 10.82
N ALA A 124 29.21 -25.20 10.76
CA ALA A 124 29.82 -26.43 11.24
C ALA A 124 30.89 -26.95 10.27
N PRO A 125 31.87 -27.73 10.76
CA PRO A 125 32.80 -28.48 9.91
C PRO A 125 32.05 -29.35 8.90
N ALA A 126 32.54 -29.39 7.66
CA ALA A 126 31.97 -30.26 6.64
C ALA A 126 32.13 -31.73 7.06
N PRO A 127 31.08 -32.56 6.91
CA PRO A 127 31.20 -33.98 7.19
C PRO A 127 32.02 -34.66 6.08
N ASP A 128 33.22 -35.12 6.43
CA ASP A 128 34.08 -35.86 5.51
C ASP A 128 33.58 -37.31 5.33
N GLY A 129 33.45 -37.75 4.08
CA GLY A 129 33.24 -39.18 3.76
C GLY A 129 31.83 -39.74 3.96
N LEU A 130 30.80 -38.91 4.15
CA LEU A 130 29.41 -39.39 4.21
C LEU A 130 28.87 -39.76 2.83
N SER A 131 28.10 -40.86 2.76
CA SER A 131 27.30 -41.19 1.59
C SER A 131 26.23 -40.13 1.30
N THR A 132 25.72 -40.12 0.05
CA THR A 132 24.64 -39.22 -0.38
C THR A 132 23.39 -39.35 0.49
N ASP A 133 23.04 -40.57 0.91
CA ASP A 133 21.85 -40.83 1.72
C ASP A 133 22.04 -40.33 3.16
N SER A 134 23.21 -40.56 3.76
CA SER A 134 23.58 -39.97 5.06
C SER A 134 23.56 -38.45 5.05
N ALA A 135 24.05 -37.82 3.97
CA ALA A 135 24.03 -36.36 3.83
C ALA A 135 22.59 -35.81 3.75
N ARG A 136 21.70 -36.43 2.97
CA ARG A 136 20.28 -36.05 2.89
C ARG A 136 19.53 -36.27 4.20
N TYR A 137 19.84 -37.36 4.88
CA TYR A 137 19.28 -37.65 6.19
C TYR A 137 19.72 -36.60 7.21
N LEU A 138 21.01 -36.25 7.26
CA LEU A 138 21.55 -35.19 8.13
C LEU A 138 20.89 -33.83 7.85
N GLU A 139 20.70 -33.48 6.58
CA GLU A 139 19.98 -32.27 6.17
C GLU A 139 18.56 -32.24 6.75
N SER A 140 17.80 -33.32 6.52
CA SER A 140 16.42 -33.44 6.97
C SER A 140 16.31 -33.38 8.50
N LEU A 141 17.22 -34.06 9.22
CA LEU A 141 17.23 -34.07 10.67
C LEU A 141 17.64 -32.72 11.27
N THR A 142 18.59 -32.02 10.64
CA THR A 142 19.00 -30.67 11.07
C THR A 142 17.87 -29.67 10.88
N GLU A 143 17.15 -29.72 9.76
CA GLU A 143 15.98 -28.88 9.51
C GLU A 143 14.88 -29.12 10.53
N TRP A 144 14.61 -30.38 10.84
CA TRP A 144 13.62 -30.76 11.83
C TRP A 144 14.05 -30.33 13.24
N ALA A 145 15.33 -30.44 13.60
CA ALA A 145 15.84 -29.94 14.86
C ALA A 145 15.69 -28.41 14.97
N CYS A 146 15.97 -27.68 13.89
CA CYS A 146 15.77 -26.22 13.84
C CYS A 146 14.31 -25.83 14.02
N LEU A 147 13.37 -26.59 13.44
CA LEU A 147 11.94 -26.34 13.61
C LEU A 147 11.54 -26.38 15.09
N HIS A 148 11.97 -27.40 15.81
CA HIS A 148 11.68 -27.52 17.25
C HIS A 148 12.40 -26.48 18.07
N ILE A 149 13.65 -26.14 17.74
CA ILE A 149 14.37 -25.06 18.41
C ILE A 149 13.62 -23.74 18.28
N LEU A 150 13.11 -23.41 17.09
CA LEU A 150 12.30 -22.21 16.88
C LEU A 150 10.99 -22.25 17.65
N GLU A 151 10.30 -23.40 17.66
CA GLU A 151 9.09 -23.59 18.48
C GLU A 151 9.38 -23.40 19.98
N PHE A 152 10.55 -23.81 20.46
CA PHE A 152 10.94 -23.52 21.84
C PHE A 152 11.21 -22.04 22.09
N PHE A 153 11.76 -21.31 21.11
CA PHE A 153 11.94 -19.86 21.26
C PHE A 153 10.60 -19.14 21.39
N THR A 154 9.59 -19.51 20.59
CA THR A 154 8.28 -18.85 20.62
C THR A 154 7.52 -19.10 21.93
N GLN A 155 7.76 -20.23 22.59
CA GLN A 155 7.12 -20.59 23.87
C GLN A 155 7.73 -19.88 25.10
N ARG A 156 8.82 -19.13 24.95
CA ARG A 156 9.48 -18.46 26.08
C ARG A 156 8.78 -17.15 26.44
N SER A 157 8.61 -16.89 27.74
CA SER A 157 7.98 -15.66 28.26
C SER A 157 8.76 -14.38 27.89
N THR A 158 10.08 -14.47 27.72
CA THR A 158 10.94 -13.36 27.27
C THR A 158 10.73 -13.00 25.80
N PHE A 159 10.37 -13.98 24.98
CA PHE A 159 10.25 -13.82 23.52
C PHE A 159 9.14 -12.82 23.16
N VAL A 160 8.01 -12.86 23.86
CA VAL A 160 6.87 -11.96 23.61
C VAL A 160 7.27 -10.51 23.89
N ALA A 161 7.80 -10.24 25.09
CA ALA A 161 8.23 -8.89 25.46
C ALA A 161 9.31 -8.35 24.51
N ARG A 162 10.24 -9.22 24.08
CA ARG A 162 11.31 -8.86 23.15
C ARG A 162 10.80 -8.61 21.73
N THR A 163 9.90 -9.45 21.23
CA THR A 163 9.29 -9.27 19.91
C THR A 163 8.52 -7.97 19.82
N LEU A 164 7.82 -7.57 20.90
CA LEU A 164 7.14 -6.27 20.96
C LEU A 164 8.12 -5.08 20.89
N VAL A 165 9.26 -5.15 21.57
CA VAL A 165 10.30 -4.11 21.46
C VAL A 165 10.86 -4.05 20.04
N GLU A 166 11.18 -5.19 19.45
CA GLU A 166 11.70 -5.26 18.07
C GLU A 166 10.68 -4.79 17.04
N GLN A 167 9.39 -5.05 17.27
CA GLN A 167 8.31 -4.52 16.44
C GLN A 167 8.20 -2.99 16.59
N SER A 168 8.30 -2.46 17.81
CA SER A 168 8.26 -1.01 18.06
C SER A 168 9.43 -0.30 17.40
N ARG A 169 10.65 -0.86 17.47
CA ARG A 169 11.83 -0.35 16.74
C ARG A 169 11.61 -0.36 15.23
N GLY A 170 11.13 -1.47 14.68
CA GLY A 170 10.82 -1.58 13.24
C GLY A 170 9.74 -0.58 12.78
N GLN A 171 8.73 -0.31 13.61
CA GLN A 171 7.74 0.73 13.36
C GLN A 171 8.38 2.13 13.35
N GLY A 172 9.27 2.43 14.30
CA GLY A 172 10.02 3.69 14.33
C GLY A 172 10.87 3.90 13.08
N GLU A 173 11.56 2.87 12.60
CA GLU A 173 12.32 2.93 11.35
C GLU A 173 11.43 3.15 10.13
N LEU A 174 10.27 2.50 10.07
CA LEU A 174 9.33 2.68 8.97
C LEU A 174 8.75 4.10 8.94
N ILE A 175 8.41 4.66 10.10
CA ILE A 175 7.98 6.06 10.24
C ILE A 175 9.08 6.99 9.72
N ALA A 176 10.33 6.81 10.17
CA ALA A 176 11.44 7.64 9.71
C ALA A 176 11.66 7.56 8.18
N LYS A 177 11.52 6.36 7.59
CA LYS A 177 11.58 6.17 6.13
C LYS A 177 10.40 6.85 5.42
N MET A 178 9.20 6.78 5.99
CA MET A 178 8.02 7.44 5.45
C MET A 178 8.18 8.97 5.49
N ASP A 179 8.66 9.52 6.60
CA ASP A 179 8.95 10.94 6.74
C ASP A 179 10.01 11.41 5.74
N GLU A 180 11.01 10.58 5.46
CA GLU A 180 12.01 10.86 4.43
C GLU A 180 11.39 10.90 3.02
N VAL A 181 10.48 9.97 2.71
CA VAL A 181 9.75 9.96 1.43
C VAL A 181 8.86 11.19 1.29
N ILE A 182 8.13 11.55 2.35
CA ILE A 182 7.30 12.78 2.39
C ILE A 182 8.17 14.02 2.12
N ARG A 183 9.37 14.07 2.70
CA ARG A 183 10.30 15.20 2.51
C ARG A 183 10.86 15.26 1.09
N ARG A 184 11.20 14.12 0.48
CA ARG A 184 11.83 14.04 -0.85
C ARG A 184 10.85 14.18 -2.01
N VAL A 185 9.58 13.82 -1.80
CA VAL A 185 8.53 13.92 -2.82
C VAL A 185 7.38 14.76 -2.27
N PRO A 186 7.48 16.10 -2.33
CA PRO A 186 6.34 16.96 -2.03
C PRO A 186 5.21 16.58 -2.99
N ARG A 187 4.03 16.21 -2.46
CA ARG A 187 2.84 15.94 -3.28
C ARG A 187 2.59 17.12 -4.22
N ALA A 188 2.41 16.83 -5.52
CA ALA A 188 2.09 17.84 -6.54
C ALA A 188 0.88 18.71 -6.14
N ASP A 189 -0.09 18.09 -5.44
CA ASP A 189 -1.30 18.66 -4.88
C ASP A 189 -1.07 19.97 -4.09
N GLY A 190 0.06 20.12 -3.38
CA GLY A 190 0.32 21.31 -2.57
C GLY A 190 0.70 22.54 -3.38
N ARG A 191 1.50 22.37 -4.44
CA ARG A 191 1.90 23.47 -5.34
C ARG A 191 0.78 23.84 -6.30
N ASP A 192 0.04 22.85 -6.78
CA ASP A 192 -1.08 23.06 -7.70
C ASP A 192 -2.22 23.79 -7.00
N ALA A 193 -2.56 23.43 -5.76
CA ALA A 193 -3.59 24.13 -4.98
C ALA A 193 -3.20 25.58 -4.64
N GLU A 194 -1.92 25.87 -4.36
CA GLU A 194 -1.48 27.26 -4.13
C GLU A 194 -1.56 28.09 -5.40
N PHE A 195 -1.15 27.53 -6.54
CA PHE A 195 -1.29 28.17 -7.84
C PHE A 195 -2.76 28.42 -8.18
N GLU A 196 -3.63 27.43 -8.00
CA GLU A 196 -5.08 27.56 -8.24
C GLU A 196 -5.69 28.69 -7.41
N ARG A 197 -5.41 28.75 -6.09
CA ARG A 197 -5.88 29.86 -5.23
C ARG A 197 -5.42 31.22 -5.75
N ARG A 198 -4.13 31.34 -6.08
CA ARG A 198 -3.56 32.59 -6.62
C ARG A 198 -4.16 32.97 -7.97
N TYR A 199 -4.38 31.99 -8.84
CA TYR A 199 -4.95 32.17 -10.17
C TYR A 199 -6.41 32.62 -10.11
N LEU A 200 -7.23 31.96 -9.29
CA LEU A 200 -8.64 32.35 -9.06
C LEU A 200 -8.74 33.76 -8.47
N ALA A 201 -7.90 34.10 -7.49
CA ALA A 201 -7.85 35.46 -6.94
C ALA A 201 -7.46 36.51 -7.99
N HIS A 202 -6.52 36.19 -8.88
CA HIS A 202 -6.16 37.06 -10.00
C HIS A 202 -7.34 37.24 -10.97
N LEU A 203 -8.08 36.17 -11.27
CA LEU A 203 -9.20 36.20 -12.19
C LEU A 203 -10.36 37.05 -11.65
N ALA A 204 -10.69 36.88 -10.37
CA ALA A 204 -11.68 37.72 -9.67
C ALA A 204 -11.30 39.21 -9.76
N LYS A 205 -10.03 39.55 -9.54
CA LYS A 205 -9.54 40.94 -9.69
C LYS A 205 -9.61 41.46 -11.13
N LYS A 206 -9.29 40.62 -12.11
CA LYS A 206 -9.20 41.00 -13.53
C LYS A 206 -10.56 41.15 -14.20
N HIS A 207 -11.51 40.28 -13.87
CA HIS A 207 -12.82 40.19 -14.53
C HIS A 207 -14.00 40.60 -13.64
N GLY A 208 -13.82 40.72 -12.32
CA GLY A 208 -14.87 41.12 -11.38
C GLY A 208 -15.23 42.61 -11.40
N ARG A 209 -14.76 43.38 -12.39
CA ARG A 209 -15.09 44.82 -12.52
C ARG A 209 -15.52 45.15 -13.93
N LEU A 210 -16.65 45.86 -14.06
CA LEU A 210 -17.19 46.35 -15.32
C LEU A 210 -17.23 47.88 -15.33
N THR A 211 -16.90 48.49 -16.46
CA THR A 211 -17.14 49.92 -16.73
C THR A 211 -18.38 50.00 -17.61
N ILE A 212 -19.45 50.61 -17.09
CA ILE A 212 -20.71 50.78 -17.82
C ILE A 212 -20.63 52.14 -18.53
N TYR A 213 -20.50 52.12 -19.86
CA TYR A 213 -20.46 53.33 -20.66
C TYR A 213 -21.88 53.88 -20.88
N GLY A 214 -22.10 55.17 -20.61
CA GLY A 214 -23.37 55.86 -20.87
C GLY A 214 -24.31 56.01 -19.65
N VAL A 215 -23.86 55.64 -18.45
CA VAL A 215 -24.61 55.88 -17.21
C VAL A 215 -23.87 56.94 -16.38
N ASP A 216 -24.31 58.20 -16.49
CA ASP A 216 -23.79 59.30 -15.67
C ASP A 216 -24.76 59.54 -14.48
N LEU A 217 -24.62 58.69 -13.47
CA LEU A 217 -25.30 58.86 -12.18
C LEU A 217 -24.38 59.72 -11.30
N ARG A 218 -24.89 60.85 -10.81
CA ARG A 218 -24.16 61.71 -9.86
C ARG A 218 -23.76 60.83 -8.66
N ASP A 219 -22.46 60.74 -8.41
CA ASP A 219 -21.79 59.93 -7.37
C ASP A 219 -21.65 58.40 -7.63
N ALA A 220 -21.83 57.93 -8.87
CA ALA A 220 -21.58 56.52 -9.20
C ALA A 220 -20.08 56.21 -9.45
N PRO A 221 -19.57 55.05 -8.99
CA PRO A 221 -18.20 54.64 -9.24
C PRO A 221 -17.95 54.30 -10.72
N GLU A 222 -16.79 54.69 -11.28
CA GLU A 222 -16.40 54.39 -12.68
C GLU A 222 -16.26 52.88 -12.98
N LYS A 223 -16.14 52.03 -11.95
CA LYS A 223 -15.95 50.59 -12.07
C LYS A 223 -16.83 49.85 -11.08
N TRP A 224 -17.84 49.17 -11.60
CA TRP A 224 -18.84 48.44 -10.84
C TRP A 224 -18.40 46.99 -10.60
N PRO A 225 -18.60 46.44 -9.39
CA PRO A 225 -18.48 45.00 -9.14
C PRO A 225 -19.40 44.20 -10.09
N LEU A 226 -18.84 43.25 -10.84
CA LEU A 226 -19.60 42.50 -11.85
C LEU A 226 -20.67 41.60 -11.24
N ASP A 227 -20.46 41.14 -10.02
CA ASP A 227 -21.42 40.41 -9.18
C ASP A 227 -22.71 41.18 -8.86
N VAL A 228 -22.63 42.51 -8.80
CA VAL A 228 -23.80 43.37 -8.56
C VAL A 228 -24.39 43.91 -9.86
N ALA A 229 -23.55 44.12 -10.87
CA ALA A 229 -23.94 44.76 -12.12
C ALA A 229 -24.39 43.79 -13.24
N TYR A 230 -24.22 42.48 -13.05
CA TYR A 230 -24.61 41.50 -14.06
C TYR A 230 -26.13 41.26 -14.05
N LEU A 231 -26.77 41.55 -15.18
CA LEU A 231 -28.13 41.10 -15.48
C LEU A 231 -28.05 39.89 -16.39
N SER A 232 -28.81 38.85 -16.04
CA SER A 232 -28.85 37.64 -16.85
C SER A 232 -29.28 37.93 -18.27
N LEU A 233 -28.48 37.49 -19.22
CA LEU A 233 -28.87 37.49 -20.63
C LEU A 233 -29.75 36.28 -20.91
N GLU A 234 -30.67 36.42 -21.85
CA GLU A 234 -31.40 35.29 -22.42
C GLU A 234 -30.67 34.82 -23.68
N ALA A 235 -30.64 33.50 -23.88
CA ALA A 235 -30.23 32.94 -25.15
C ALA A 235 -31.33 32.05 -25.69
N THR A 236 -31.46 32.04 -27.01
CA THR A 236 -32.35 31.16 -27.74
C THR A 236 -31.55 30.03 -28.36
N GLY A 237 -32.02 28.80 -28.20
CA GLY A 237 -31.45 27.62 -28.84
C GLY A 237 -31.52 27.74 -30.38
N GLY A 238 -30.37 27.61 -31.05
CA GLY A 238 -30.33 27.53 -32.51
C GLY A 238 -30.76 26.13 -33.01
N PRO A 239 -31.35 26.02 -34.21
CA PRO A 239 -31.68 24.73 -34.81
C PRO A 239 -30.39 23.93 -35.04
N GLY A 240 -30.11 22.98 -34.16
CA GLY A 240 -28.86 22.21 -34.14
C GLY A 240 -28.39 21.72 -32.76
N ALA A 241 -29.05 22.13 -31.67
CA ALA A 241 -28.71 21.71 -30.30
C ALA A 241 -29.18 20.28 -29.92
N SER A 242 -29.38 19.39 -30.90
CA SER A 242 -29.70 17.99 -30.59
C SER A 242 -28.43 17.27 -30.13
N ARG A 243 -28.45 16.79 -28.88
CA ARG A 243 -27.42 15.90 -28.32
C ARG A 243 -27.29 14.68 -29.24
N ARG A 244 -26.20 14.60 -30.02
CA ARG A 244 -25.87 13.36 -30.74
C ARG A 244 -25.60 12.28 -29.68
N PRO A 245 -26.35 11.17 -29.66
CA PRO A 245 -26.07 10.08 -28.72
C PRO A 245 -24.78 9.40 -29.18
N GLY A 246 -23.65 9.73 -28.52
CA GLY A 246 -22.36 9.11 -28.84
C GLY A 246 -21.10 9.82 -28.33
N ASP A 247 -21.16 11.08 -27.86
CA ASP A 247 -19.97 11.77 -27.35
C ASP A 247 -19.74 11.50 -25.85
N THR A 248 -19.42 10.25 -25.50
CA THR A 248 -18.89 9.91 -24.17
C THR A 248 -17.41 10.21 -24.12
N ARG A 249 -17.08 11.47 -23.86
CA ARG A 249 -15.84 11.85 -23.15
C ARG A 249 -16.18 12.48 -21.81
N SER A 250 -17.05 11.80 -21.06
CA SER A 250 -17.15 11.98 -19.62
C SER A 250 -15.92 11.34 -18.97
N VAL A 251 -15.11 12.15 -18.31
CA VAL A 251 -14.25 11.65 -17.22
C VAL A 251 -15.21 11.11 -16.15
N PRO A 252 -15.18 9.81 -15.79
CA PRO A 252 -16.18 9.27 -14.89
C PRO A 252 -15.87 9.70 -13.45
N PRO A 253 -16.89 9.99 -12.62
CA PRO A 253 -16.71 9.94 -11.17
C PRO A 253 -16.59 8.47 -10.76
N ARG A 254 -15.49 8.12 -10.08
CA ARG A 254 -15.30 6.80 -9.47
C ARG A 254 -16.13 6.72 -8.21
N THR A 255 -17.18 5.87 -8.18
CA THR A 255 -17.64 5.12 -6.98
C THR A 255 -18.90 4.28 -7.25
N GLY A 256 -18.90 3.00 -6.82
CA GLY A 256 -20.09 2.21 -6.49
C GLY A 256 -20.32 0.91 -7.29
N PRO A 257 -20.62 -0.25 -6.65
CA PRO A 257 -20.75 -1.53 -7.33
C PRO A 257 -22.10 -1.71 -8.02
N ARG A 258 -22.04 -2.50 -9.10
CA ARG A 258 -23.09 -2.86 -10.05
C ARG A 258 -23.99 -3.95 -9.46
N ASN A 259 -25.30 -3.69 -9.39
CA ASN A 259 -26.30 -4.75 -9.31
C ASN A 259 -27.01 -4.83 -10.65
N GLU A 260 -27.01 -6.04 -11.22
CA GLU A 260 -27.80 -6.44 -12.36
C GLU A 260 -29.18 -6.82 -11.84
N ASP A 261 -30.24 -6.24 -12.40
CA ASP A 261 -31.53 -6.90 -12.43
C ASP A 261 -32.32 -6.50 -13.68
N THR A 262 -32.80 -7.55 -14.33
CA THR A 262 -33.62 -7.63 -15.54
C THR A 262 -34.98 -6.98 -15.42
N GLY A 263 -35.48 -6.38 -16.51
CA GLY A 263 -36.90 -6.01 -16.60
C GLY A 263 -37.31 -5.25 -17.85
N THR A 264 -37.77 -6.00 -18.85
CA THR A 264 -38.86 -5.68 -19.79
C THR A 264 -38.83 -4.35 -20.56
N ALA A 265 -38.56 -4.49 -21.86
CA ALA A 265 -38.67 -3.44 -22.88
C ALA A 265 -40.09 -2.87 -23.00
N ALA A 266 -40.22 -1.56 -22.77
CA ALA A 266 -41.34 -0.77 -23.29
C ALA A 266 -41.03 -0.34 -24.74
N PRO A 267 -42.02 -0.28 -25.64
CA PRO A 267 -41.78 0.15 -27.02
C PRO A 267 -41.31 1.60 -27.03
N ALA A 268 -40.18 1.84 -27.69
CA ALA A 268 -39.66 3.18 -27.90
C ALA A 268 -40.73 4.03 -28.61
N PRO A 269 -40.97 5.29 -28.18
CA PRO A 269 -41.85 6.18 -28.91
C PRO A 269 -41.28 6.40 -30.32
N ASP A 270 -42.16 6.64 -31.28
CA ASP A 270 -41.80 6.86 -32.68
C ASP A 270 -40.62 7.83 -32.76
N ARG A 271 -39.52 7.37 -33.38
CA ARG A 271 -38.28 8.17 -33.50
C ARG A 271 -38.54 9.54 -34.11
N ALA A 272 -39.58 9.67 -34.93
CA ALA A 272 -40.04 10.93 -35.49
C ALA A 272 -40.63 11.87 -34.43
N GLU A 273 -41.47 11.39 -33.50
CA GLU A 273 -42.01 12.20 -32.40
C GLU A 273 -40.93 12.57 -31.38
N ALA A 274 -40.00 11.66 -31.06
CA ALA A 274 -38.85 11.98 -30.20
C ALA A 274 -37.88 12.99 -30.84
N LEU A 275 -37.68 12.90 -32.17
CA LEU A 275 -36.92 13.89 -32.93
C LEU A 275 -37.63 15.25 -32.95
N LEU A 276 -38.94 15.29 -33.19
CA LEU A 276 -39.73 16.52 -33.15
C LEU A 276 -39.80 17.14 -31.74
N ALA A 277 -39.92 16.32 -30.69
CA ALA A 277 -39.83 16.78 -29.30
C ALA A 277 -38.42 17.31 -28.95
N SER A 278 -37.36 16.71 -29.50
CA SER A 278 -35.99 17.20 -29.36
C SER A 278 -35.71 18.48 -30.15
N TRP A 279 -36.47 18.73 -31.23
CA TRP A 279 -36.40 19.97 -32.02
C TRP A 279 -37.19 21.12 -31.37
N ASN A 280 -38.19 20.80 -30.55
CA ASN A 280 -38.94 21.76 -29.74
C ASN A 280 -38.31 22.10 -28.40
N TYR A 281 -37.12 21.56 -28.08
CA TYR A 281 -36.32 22.10 -26.99
C TYR A 281 -35.61 23.37 -27.46
N GLN A 282 -36.41 24.41 -27.75
CA GLN A 282 -35.92 25.78 -27.68
C GLN A 282 -35.46 25.97 -26.24
N ALA A 283 -34.15 25.83 -26.02
CA ALA A 283 -33.54 26.26 -24.77
C ALA A 283 -33.56 27.80 -24.77
N ASP A 284 -34.75 28.37 -24.65
CA ASP A 284 -34.93 29.72 -24.16
C ASP A 284 -34.64 29.66 -22.67
N GLY A 285 -33.59 30.36 -22.28
CA GLY A 285 -33.13 30.29 -20.91
C GLY A 285 -32.00 31.27 -20.66
N ARG A 286 -31.67 31.39 -19.37
CA ARG A 286 -30.57 32.25 -18.94
C ARG A 286 -29.25 31.77 -19.53
N ALA A 287 -28.54 32.67 -20.20
CA ALA A 287 -27.33 32.37 -20.95
C ALA A 287 -26.19 31.85 -20.06
N ASP A 288 -26.19 32.21 -18.78
CA ASP A 288 -25.25 31.76 -17.76
C ASP A 288 -25.51 30.33 -17.25
N ARG A 289 -26.65 29.71 -17.59
CA ARG A 289 -26.94 28.29 -17.26
C ARG A 289 -26.66 27.32 -18.40
N ILE A 290 -26.40 27.80 -19.61
CA ILE A 290 -26.26 26.93 -20.80
C ILE A 290 -25.12 25.90 -20.64
N LEU A 291 -24.04 26.29 -19.96
CA LEU A 291 -22.91 25.39 -19.69
C LEU A 291 -23.22 24.29 -18.66
N ALA A 292 -24.33 24.38 -17.92
CA ALA A 292 -24.76 23.30 -17.02
C ALA A 292 -25.25 22.07 -17.80
N HIS A 293 -25.74 22.26 -19.03
CA HIS A 293 -26.34 21.21 -19.85
C HIS A 293 -25.50 20.84 -21.07
N HIS A 294 -24.48 21.64 -21.41
CA HIS A 294 -23.68 21.49 -22.61
C HIS A 294 -22.19 21.67 -22.33
N ASP A 295 -21.37 20.69 -22.73
CA ASP A 295 -19.91 20.77 -22.62
C ASP A 295 -19.28 21.75 -23.62
N ARG A 296 -19.99 22.06 -24.71
CA ARG A 296 -19.52 22.95 -25.77
C ARG A 296 -20.65 23.85 -26.24
N VAL A 297 -20.40 25.16 -26.23
CA VAL A 297 -21.39 26.18 -26.58
C VAL A 297 -20.76 27.19 -27.55
N LEU A 298 -21.45 27.47 -28.65
CA LEU A 298 -21.10 28.58 -29.55
C LEU A 298 -22.10 29.72 -29.32
N LEU A 299 -21.66 30.76 -28.64
CA LEU A 299 -22.48 31.94 -28.39
C LEU A 299 -22.42 32.91 -29.57
N ARG A 300 -23.58 33.21 -30.17
CA ARG A 300 -23.74 34.20 -31.24
C ARG A 300 -24.61 35.37 -30.77
N GLY A 301 -24.32 36.57 -31.28
CA GLY A 301 -25.09 37.78 -30.97
C GLY A 301 -24.45 39.01 -31.61
N ALA A 302 -25.22 40.09 -31.75
CA ALA A 302 -24.76 41.35 -32.34
C ALA A 302 -23.57 41.96 -31.58
N ALA A 303 -22.84 42.89 -32.21
CA ALA A 303 -21.83 43.68 -31.51
C ALA A 303 -22.49 44.39 -30.30
N GLY A 304 -21.82 44.39 -29.15
CA GLY A 304 -22.37 44.96 -27.91
C GLY A 304 -23.39 44.09 -27.16
N SER A 305 -23.76 42.90 -27.65
CA SER A 305 -24.74 42.01 -27.00
C SER A 305 -24.28 41.34 -25.69
N GLY A 306 -23.20 41.81 -25.06
CA GLY A 306 -22.74 41.28 -23.76
C GLY A 306 -21.99 39.93 -23.78
N LYS A 307 -21.62 39.37 -24.94
CA LYS A 307 -20.92 38.06 -25.03
C LYS A 307 -19.65 37.98 -24.18
N THR A 308 -18.80 39.01 -24.26
CA THR A 308 -17.57 39.06 -23.46
C THR A 308 -17.87 39.22 -21.98
N THR A 309 -18.90 40.01 -21.64
CA THR A 309 -19.38 40.18 -20.27
C THR A 309 -19.89 38.86 -19.70
N LEU A 310 -20.61 38.04 -20.47
CA LEU A 310 -21.05 36.70 -20.03
C LEU A 310 -19.87 35.77 -19.74
N ILE A 311 -18.83 35.76 -20.60
CA ILE A 311 -17.62 34.96 -20.36
C ILE A 311 -16.91 35.42 -19.08
N GLN A 312 -16.82 36.74 -18.87
CA GLN A 312 -16.23 37.31 -17.66
C GLN A 312 -17.05 36.97 -16.41
N TRP A 313 -18.38 37.02 -16.51
CA TRP A 313 -19.29 36.62 -15.44
C TRP A 313 -19.07 35.17 -15.04
N LEU A 314 -19.10 34.23 -16.00
CA LEU A 314 -18.85 32.81 -15.75
C LEU A 314 -17.49 32.56 -15.10
N ALA A 315 -16.45 33.27 -15.55
CA ALA A 315 -15.11 33.17 -15.00
C ALA A 315 -15.04 33.66 -13.54
N VAL A 316 -15.75 34.72 -13.19
CA VAL A 316 -15.84 35.25 -11.82
C VAL A 316 -16.70 34.34 -10.95
N SER A 317 -17.84 33.85 -11.44
CA SER A 317 -18.72 32.92 -10.72
C SER A 317 -18.00 31.62 -10.33
N ALA A 318 -17.11 31.12 -11.19
CA ALA A 318 -16.28 29.94 -10.87
C ALA A 318 -15.18 30.20 -9.82
N THR A 319 -14.93 31.46 -9.44
CA THR A 319 -13.97 31.78 -8.37
C THR A 319 -14.57 31.74 -6.96
N HIS A 320 -15.90 31.68 -6.85
CA HIS A 320 -16.58 31.61 -5.55
C HIS A 320 -16.49 30.20 -4.96
N GLU A 321 -16.12 30.11 -3.68
CA GLU A 321 -16.09 28.84 -2.93
C GLU A 321 -17.50 28.25 -2.72
N ASP A 322 -18.50 29.13 -2.63
CA ASP A 322 -19.91 28.75 -2.53
C ASP A 322 -20.75 29.50 -3.58
N PRO A 323 -20.82 28.99 -4.82
CA PRO A 323 -21.69 29.56 -5.85
C PRO A 323 -23.16 29.36 -5.46
N SER A 324 -24.02 30.30 -5.89
CA SER A 324 -25.47 30.14 -5.78
C SER A 324 -25.93 28.83 -6.42
N ASP A 325 -27.09 28.31 -5.99
CA ASP A 325 -27.61 27.01 -6.44
C ASP A 325 -27.69 26.91 -7.98
N ASP A 326 -28.02 28.03 -8.62
CA ASP A 326 -28.06 28.21 -10.07
C ASP A 326 -26.71 28.04 -10.80
N MET A 327 -25.59 28.23 -10.09
CA MET A 327 -24.22 28.21 -10.60
C MET A 327 -23.36 27.11 -9.97
N ALA A 328 -23.99 26.18 -9.23
CA ALA A 328 -23.31 25.09 -8.54
C ALA A 328 -22.45 24.21 -9.47
N TYR A 329 -22.81 24.13 -10.75
CA TYR A 329 -22.07 23.38 -11.77
C TYR A 329 -20.64 23.89 -12.03
N LEU A 330 -20.33 25.12 -11.61
CA LEU A 330 -19.00 25.73 -11.70
C LEU A 330 -18.11 25.43 -10.49
N ARG A 331 -18.66 24.85 -9.41
CA ARG A 331 -17.92 24.56 -8.17
C ARG A 331 -16.72 23.65 -8.46
N GLY A 332 -15.53 24.06 -8.01
CA GLY A 332 -14.29 23.30 -8.19
C GLY A 332 -13.75 23.28 -9.63
N ARG A 333 -14.29 24.08 -10.56
CA ARG A 333 -13.75 24.22 -11.91
C ARG A 333 -12.78 25.39 -11.98
N ILE A 334 -11.67 25.23 -12.73
CA ILE A 334 -10.69 26.29 -12.97
C ILE A 334 -10.91 26.89 -14.37
N PRO A 335 -11.49 28.10 -14.48
CA PRO A 335 -11.80 28.72 -15.76
C PRO A 335 -10.55 29.29 -16.46
N PHE A 336 -10.37 28.97 -17.74
CA PHE A 336 -9.34 29.57 -18.59
C PHE A 336 -9.97 30.48 -19.65
N VAL A 337 -9.84 31.79 -19.49
CA VAL A 337 -10.34 32.78 -20.46
C VAL A 337 -9.25 33.11 -21.48
N LEU A 338 -9.48 32.75 -22.75
CA LEU A 338 -8.54 32.93 -23.85
C LEU A 338 -9.05 33.95 -24.88
N PRO A 339 -8.58 35.21 -24.86
CA PRO A 339 -8.95 36.20 -25.86
C PRO A 339 -8.29 35.87 -27.20
N LEU A 340 -9.01 35.19 -28.10
CA LEU A 340 -8.46 34.75 -29.39
C LEU A 340 -7.84 35.89 -30.21
N ARG A 341 -8.44 37.08 -30.17
CA ARG A 341 -7.92 38.30 -30.83
C ARG A 341 -6.50 38.69 -30.42
N ALA A 342 -6.03 38.26 -29.25
CA ALA A 342 -4.68 38.53 -28.74
C ALA A 342 -3.73 37.36 -29.01
N LEU A 343 -4.26 36.14 -29.08
CA LEU A 343 -3.48 34.91 -29.28
C LEU A 343 -3.18 34.63 -30.76
N THR A 344 -4.00 35.13 -31.68
CA THR A 344 -3.84 34.89 -33.13
C THR A 344 -3.25 36.09 -33.89
N ARG A 345 -2.74 37.10 -33.18
CA ARG A 345 -1.96 38.18 -33.80
C ARG A 345 -0.53 37.69 -33.98
N HIS A 346 -0.21 37.28 -35.20
CA HIS A 346 1.17 37.12 -35.66
C HIS A 346 1.80 38.49 -35.93
#